data_AF-A0A517QT53-F1
#
_entry.id   AF-A0A517QT53-F1
#
_cell.length_a   1.000
_cell.length_b   1.000
_cell.length_c   1.000
_cell.angle_alpha   90.00
_cell.angle_beta   90.00
_cell.angle_gamma   90.00
#
_symmetry.space_group_name_H-M   'P 1'
#
loop_
_entity.id
_entity.type
_entity.pdbx_description
1 polymer ?
#
loop_
_entity_poly.entity_id
_entity_poly.type
_entity_poly.pdbx_seq_one_letter_code
_entity_poly.pdbx_strand_id
1 'polypeptide(L)'
;MSLDQWSDRNELLNSFGRTIHHETNGLVRGVTLDLADDCMIVQGNARSYYGIQLAIQALKQLGSKQRLFSETQLQLQVEGNPVSFSIAHPQPEQTGEPASTPGDRGHSELTDAASRVRAS
;
A
#
# COMPACT_ATOMS: atom_id res chain seq x y z
N MET A 1 -6.44 -16.10 22.41
CA MET A 1 -5.74 -16.60 21.20
C MET A 1 -5.51 -18.08 21.39
N SER A 2 -5.91 -18.91 20.43
CA SER A 2 -5.49 -20.32 20.40
C SER A 2 -4.04 -20.43 19.90
N LEU A 3 -3.41 -21.58 20.14
CA LEU A 3 -2.03 -21.86 19.72
C LEU A 3 -1.88 -21.77 18.18
N ASP A 4 -2.90 -22.26 17.46
CA ASP A 4 -2.93 -22.27 16.00
C ASP A 4 -3.05 -20.85 15.42
N GLN A 5 -3.89 -20.00 16.01
CA GLN A 5 -4.03 -18.59 15.63
C GLN A 5 -2.73 -17.80 15.83
N TRP A 6 -1.95 -18.15 16.84
CA TRP A 6 -0.65 -17.53 17.07
C TRP A 6 0.38 -17.99 16.02
N SER A 7 0.39 -19.28 15.68
CA SER A 7 1.27 -19.84 14.65
C SER A 7 1.00 -19.22 13.28
N ASP A 8 -0.27 -19.17 12.85
CA ASP A 8 -0.68 -18.58 11.57
C ASP A 8 -0.31 -17.10 11.48
N ARG A 9 -0.54 -16.35 12.58
CA ARG A 9 -0.16 -14.94 12.66
C ARG A 9 1.36 -14.75 12.56
N ASN A 10 2.13 -15.60 13.21
CA ASN A 10 3.58 -15.47 13.20
C ASN A 10 4.18 -15.85 11.85
N GLU A 11 3.63 -16.88 11.18
CA GLU A 11 4.02 -17.24 9.82
C GLU A 11 3.71 -16.12 8.83
N LEU A 12 2.54 -15.48 8.98
CA LEU A 12 2.16 -14.32 8.19
C LEU A 12 3.15 -13.17 8.34
N LEU A 13 3.48 -12.79 9.58
CA LEU A 13 4.46 -11.75 9.87
C LEU A 13 5.83 -12.08 9.26
N ASN A 14 6.30 -13.32 9.42
CA ASN A 14 7.56 -13.77 8.84
C ASN A 14 7.56 -13.75 7.31
N SER A 15 6.43 -14.04 6.67
CA SER A 15 6.26 -13.88 5.22
C SER A 15 6.37 -12.42 4.82
N PHE A 16 5.63 -11.52 5.49
CA PHE A 16 5.67 -10.08 5.24
C PHE A 16 7.08 -9.49 5.37
N GLY A 17 7.80 -9.86 6.44
CA GLY A 17 9.16 -9.37 6.67
C GLY A 17 10.13 -9.77 5.56
N ARG A 18 10.00 -11.01 5.07
CA ARG A 18 10.79 -11.52 3.94
C ARG A 18 10.47 -10.79 2.65
N THR A 19 9.19 -10.53 2.36
CA THR A 19 8.80 -9.77 1.16
C THR A 19 9.34 -8.36 1.20
N ILE A 20 9.18 -7.63 2.30
CA ILE A 20 9.70 -6.25 2.42
C ILE A 20 11.23 -6.25 2.23
N HIS A 21 11.95 -7.17 2.86
CA HIS A 21 13.39 -7.27 2.68
C HIS A 21 13.78 -7.56 1.22
N HIS A 22 13.06 -8.44 0.53
CA HIS A 22 13.30 -8.79 -0.86
C HIS A 22 13.01 -7.61 -1.81
N GLU A 23 11.82 -7.03 -1.73
CA GLU A 23 11.37 -5.92 -2.60
C GLU A 23 12.20 -4.65 -2.39
N THR A 24 12.73 -4.43 -1.18
CA THR A 24 13.62 -3.30 -0.91
C THR A 24 15.10 -3.61 -1.17
N ASN A 25 15.45 -4.80 -1.67
CA ASN A 25 16.85 -5.22 -1.89
C ASN A 25 17.76 -5.05 -0.66
N GLY A 26 17.20 -5.23 0.55
CA GLY A 26 17.93 -5.02 1.81
C GLY A 26 18.31 -3.56 2.11
N LEU A 27 17.70 -2.60 1.41
CA LEU A 27 17.81 -1.17 1.73
C LEU A 27 17.04 -0.81 3.00
N VAL A 28 16.04 -1.60 3.37
CA VAL A 28 15.37 -1.54 4.66
C VAL A 28 15.81 -2.74 5.51
N ARG A 29 16.27 -2.47 6.73
CA ARG A 29 16.89 -3.44 7.64
C ARG A 29 16.30 -3.37 9.02
N GLY A 30 16.48 -4.44 9.79
CA GLY A 30 15.97 -4.54 11.16
C GLY A 30 14.45 -4.38 11.18
N VAL A 31 13.77 -4.95 10.18
CA VAL A 31 12.32 -4.83 10.06
C VAL A 31 11.68 -5.59 11.20
N THR A 32 10.93 -4.87 12.02
CA THR A 32 10.02 -5.45 13.02
C THR A 32 8.59 -5.22 12.55
N LEU A 33 7.75 -6.22 12.79
CA LEU A 33 6.36 -6.19 12.40
C LEU A 33 5.52 -6.45 13.63
N ASP A 34 4.52 -5.60 13.82
CA ASP A 34 3.51 -5.77 14.86
C ASP A 34 2.12 -5.63 14.25
N LEU A 35 1.13 -6.24 14.88
CA LEU A 35 -0.28 -6.12 14.54
C LEU A 35 -1.02 -5.57 15.75
N ALA A 36 -1.51 -4.34 15.62
CA ALA A 36 -2.38 -3.70 16.59
C ALA A 36 -3.77 -3.54 15.96
N ASP A 37 -4.76 -4.22 16.53
CA ASP A 37 -6.14 -4.24 16.03
C ASP A 37 -6.23 -4.65 14.54
N ASP A 38 -6.53 -3.70 13.66
CA ASP A 38 -6.66 -3.85 12.20
C ASP A 38 -5.55 -3.09 11.43
N CYS A 39 -4.45 -2.76 12.12
CA CYS A 39 -3.33 -2.02 11.59
C CYS A 39 -2.03 -2.82 11.73
N MET A 40 -1.31 -2.96 10.61
CA MET A 40 0.05 -3.52 10.62
C MET A 40 1.05 -2.40 10.86
N ILE A 41 1.88 -2.52 11.89
CA ILE A 41 2.96 -1.59 12.18
C ILE A 41 4.26 -2.21 11.68
N VAL A 42 4.91 -1.53 10.73
CA VAL A 42 6.20 -1.92 10.14
C VAL A 42 7.24 -0.93 10.63
N GLN A 43 8.19 -1.38 11.42
CA GLN A 43 9.30 -0.53 11.88
C GLN A 43 10.62 -1.01 11.32
N GLY A 44 11.59 -0.12 11.16
CA GLY A 44 12.92 -0.51 10.67
C GLY A 44 13.83 0.67 10.36
N ASN A 45 14.98 0.36 9.75
CA ASN A 45 15.97 1.34 9.35
C ASN A 45 16.14 1.30 7.83
N ALA A 46 15.90 2.43 7.17
CA ALA A 46 16.12 2.59 5.75
C ALA A 46 17.46 3.30 5.49
N ARG A 47 18.25 2.73 4.58
CA ARG A 47 19.54 3.31 4.16
C ARG A 47 19.41 4.61 3.39
N SER A 48 18.23 4.90 2.85
CA SER A 48 17.95 6.10 2.08
C SER A 48 16.44 6.32 1.94
N TYR A 49 16.04 7.53 1.56
CA TYR A 49 14.65 7.82 1.16
C TYR A 49 14.17 6.99 -0.02
N TYR A 50 15.07 6.55 -0.89
CA TYR A 50 14.73 5.60 -1.95
C TYR A 50 14.31 4.23 -1.40
N GLY A 51 14.97 3.75 -0.34
CA GLY A 51 14.56 2.54 0.38
C GLY A 51 13.16 2.67 0.99
N ILE A 52 12.80 3.87 1.49
CA ILE A 52 11.45 4.17 1.96
C ILE A 52 10.44 4.06 0.81
N GLN A 53 10.73 4.65 -0.35
CA GLN A 53 9.83 4.60 -1.50
C GLN A 53 9.55 3.16 -1.95
N LEU A 54 10.59 2.31 -1.99
CA LEU A 54 10.43 0.89 -2.28
C LEU A 54 9.58 0.18 -1.22
N ALA A 55 9.79 0.49 0.07
CA ALA A 55 8.96 -0.08 1.14
C ALA A 55 7.49 0.31 1.00
N ILE A 56 7.20 1.59 0.73
CA ILE A 56 5.84 2.07 0.49
C ILE A 56 5.22 1.34 -0.70
N GLN A 57 5.96 1.20 -1.80
CA GLN A 57 5.49 0.51 -3.00
C GLN A 57 5.20 -0.97 -2.74
N ALA A 58 6.11 -1.67 -2.06
CA ALA A 58 5.94 -3.06 -1.66
C ALA A 58 4.70 -3.25 -0.77
N LEU A 59 4.50 -2.36 0.20
CA LEU A 59 3.34 -2.41 1.09
C LEU A 59 2.02 -2.17 0.36
N LYS A 60 1.98 -1.21 -0.58
CA LYS A 60 0.81 -0.99 -1.42
C LYS A 60 0.48 -2.20 -2.31
N GLN A 61 1.50 -2.85 -2.87
CA GLN A 61 1.32 -4.06 -3.67
C GLN A 61 0.90 -5.25 -2.83
N LEU A 62 1.37 -5.34 -1.58
CA LEU A 62 0.97 -6.39 -0.66
C LEU A 62 -0.48 -6.21 -0.21
N GLY A 63 -0.88 -5.01 0.19
CA GLY A 63 -2.26 -4.76 0.63
C GLY A 63 -3.29 -4.86 -0.51
N SER A 64 -2.89 -4.62 -1.76
CA SER A 64 -3.78 -4.90 -2.90
C SER A 64 -3.97 -6.40 -3.17
N LYS A 65 -2.97 -7.23 -2.84
CA LYS A 65 -3.02 -8.70 -3.00
C LYS A 65 -3.63 -9.40 -1.79
N GLN A 66 -3.41 -8.88 -0.59
CA GLN A 66 -3.81 -9.48 0.68
C GLN A 66 -4.56 -8.44 1.52
N ARG A 67 -5.88 -8.54 1.54
CA ARG A 67 -6.78 -7.63 2.25
C ARG A 67 -6.94 -7.99 3.73
N LEU A 68 -5.82 -8.13 4.43
CA LEU A 68 -5.79 -8.62 5.82
C LEU A 68 -5.97 -7.51 6.87
N PHE A 69 -5.61 -6.28 6.52
CA PHE A 69 -5.66 -5.11 7.40
C PHE A 69 -6.06 -3.89 6.58
N SER A 70 -6.81 -2.97 7.20
CA SER A 70 -7.25 -1.72 6.55
C SER A 70 -6.14 -0.69 6.42
N GLU A 71 -5.13 -0.75 7.28
CA GLU A 71 -4.02 0.20 7.30
C GLU A 71 -2.68 -0.48 7.58
N THR A 72 -1.61 0.10 7.03
CA THR A 72 -0.25 -0.16 7.48
C THR A 72 0.43 1.14 7.88
N GLN A 73 0.94 1.19 9.10
CA GLN A 73 1.85 2.24 9.55
C GLN A 73 3.30 1.83 9.29
N LEU A 74 4.01 2.62 8.50
CA LEU A 74 5.42 2.44 8.20
C LEU A 74 6.24 3.45 8.99
N GLN A 75 7.01 2.99 9.97
CA GLN A 75 7.86 3.79 10.85
C GLN A 75 9.34 3.45 10.58
N LEU A 76 9.98 4.18 9.68
CA LEU A 76 11.37 3.94 9.30
C LEU A 76 12.30 5.03 9.84
N GLN A 77 13.56 4.69 10.04
CA GLN A 77 14.61 5.67 10.33
C GLN A 77 15.56 5.81 9.15
N VAL A 78 15.90 7.03 8.76
CA VAL A 78 16.93 7.34 7.75
C VAL A 78 18.01 8.18 8.43
N GLU A 79 19.22 7.62 8.56
CA GLU A 79 20.34 8.29 9.21
C GLU A 79 19.99 8.80 10.63
N GLY A 80 19.17 8.04 11.36
CA GLY A 80 18.71 8.39 12.71
C GLY A 80 17.48 9.32 12.76
N ASN A 81 17.01 9.81 11.62
CA ASN A 81 15.80 10.63 11.54
C ASN A 81 14.57 9.73 11.37
N PRO A 82 13.59 9.76 12.30
CA PRO A 82 12.37 8.98 12.16
C PRO A 82 11.47 9.57 11.09
N VAL A 83 10.89 8.70 10.27
CA VAL A 83 9.94 9.03 9.22
C VAL A 83 8.77 8.06 9.32
N SER A 84 7.55 8.58 9.40
CA SER A 84 6.34 7.79 9.56
C SER A 84 5.36 8.04 8.42
N PHE A 85 4.76 6.97 7.91
CA PHE A 85 3.72 7.01 6.88
C PHE A 85 2.55 6.12 7.25
N SER A 86 1.35 6.58 6.91
CA SER A 86 0.13 5.77 6.93
C SER A 86 -0.23 5.36 5.52
N ILE A 87 -0.34 4.05 5.29
CA ILE A 87 -0.73 3.46 4.01
C ILE A 87 -2.08 2.79 4.21
N ALA A 88 -3.15 3.44 3.74
CA ALA A 88 -4.47 2.84 3.70
C ALA A 88 -4.53 1.78 2.60
N HIS A 89 -5.14 0.64 2.91
CA HIS A 89 -5.42 -0.42 1.95
C HIS A 89 -6.91 -0.41 1.60
N PRO A 90 -7.27 -0.69 0.35
CA PRO A 90 -8.67 -0.82 -0.01
C PRO A 90 -9.25 -2.00 0.77
N GLN A 91 -10.16 -1.70 1.72
CA GLN A 91 -10.94 -2.74 2.36
C GLN A 91 -11.68 -3.55 1.30
N PRO A 92 -11.91 -4.85 1.53
CA PRO A 92 -12.87 -5.55 0.70
C PRO A 92 -14.19 -4.82 0.85
N GLU A 93 -14.66 -4.20 -0.23
CA GLU A 93 -16.00 -3.61 -0.28
C GLU A 93 -16.94 -4.68 0.27
N GLN A 94 -17.50 -4.42 1.45
CA GLN A 94 -18.72 -5.10 1.84
C GLN A 94 -19.66 -4.84 0.68
N THR A 95 -20.14 -5.91 0.06
CA THR A 95 -21.09 -5.86 -1.05
C THR A 95 -22.38 -5.20 -0.56
N GLY A 96 -22.37 -3.89 -0.45
CA GLY A 96 -23.48 -3.03 -0.15
C GLY A 96 -23.91 -2.41 -1.47
N GLU A 97 -24.95 -3.02 -2.04
CA GLU A 97 -25.87 -2.55 -3.08
C GLU A 97 -25.28 -1.79 -4.30
N PRO A 98 -25.66 -2.16 -5.55
CA PRO A 98 -25.27 -1.39 -6.72
C PRO A 98 -25.83 0.04 -6.58
N ALA A 99 -24.95 0.99 -6.29
CA ALA A 99 -25.27 2.41 -6.32
C ALA A 99 -25.78 2.74 -7.72
N SER A 100 -27.09 2.98 -7.80
CA SER A 100 -27.73 3.52 -9.00
C SER A 100 -27.07 4.85 -9.32
N THR A 101 -26.43 4.91 -10.49
CA THR A 101 -25.81 6.10 -11.07
C THR A 101 -26.83 7.25 -11.09
N PRO A 102 -26.61 8.37 -10.37
CA PRO A 102 -27.26 9.61 -10.73
C PRO A 102 -26.48 10.16 -11.93
N GLY A 103 -27.16 10.26 -13.07
CA GLY A 103 -26.58 10.87 -14.26
C GLY A 103 -26.17 12.30 -13.98
N ASP A 104 -24.90 12.63 -14.23
CA ASP A 104 -24.42 14.01 -14.18
C ASP A 104 -24.01 14.48 -15.58
N ARG A 105 -24.71 15.51 -16.03
CA ARG A 105 -24.42 16.31 -17.21
C ARG A 105 -23.37 17.33 -16.78
N GLY A 106 -22.21 17.34 -17.41
CA GLY A 106 -21.33 18.49 -17.21
C GLY A 106 -20.02 18.45 -17.97
N HIS A 107 -20.00 19.16 -19.09
CA HIS A 107 -18.87 19.91 -19.60
C HIS A 107 -17.53 19.18 -19.83
N SER A 108 -17.27 18.87 -21.09
CA SER A 108 -15.92 18.99 -21.63
C SER A 108 -16.00 19.82 -22.90
N GLU A 109 -15.68 21.11 -22.77
CA GLU A 109 -15.19 21.91 -23.88
C GLU A 109 -13.91 21.25 -24.38
N LEU A 110 -13.95 20.71 -25.59
CA LEU A 110 -12.76 20.27 -26.31
C LEU A 110 -12.62 21.17 -27.52
N THR A 111 -11.66 22.10 -27.42
CA THR A 111 -11.18 22.93 -28.52
C THR A 111 -10.60 22.01 -29.59
N ASP A 112 -11.32 21.82 -30.69
CA ASP A 112 -10.86 21.07 -31.86
C ASP A 112 -9.91 21.96 -32.66
N ALA A 113 -8.61 21.84 -32.36
CA ALA A 113 -7.55 22.40 -33.18
C ALA A 113 -7.10 21.36 -34.20
N ALA A 114 -7.52 21.61 -35.44
CA ALA A 114 -6.86 21.24 -36.69
C ALA A 114 -6.67 19.74 -36.99
N SER A 115 -7.53 19.23 -37.87
CA SER A 115 -7.08 18.67 -39.15
C SER A 115 -8.25 18.19 -40.00
N ARG A 116 -8.55 18.86 -41.12
CA ARG A 116 -9.01 18.16 -42.33
C ARG A 116 -8.39 18.76 -43.58
N VAL A 117 -7.57 17.92 -44.18
CA VAL A 117 -7.03 18.02 -45.53
C VAL A 117 -8.11 17.54 -46.53
N ARG A 118 -8.14 18.23 -47.68
CA ARG A 118 -8.50 17.82 -49.06
C ARG A 118 -9.93 17.95 -49.63
N ALA A 119 -9.89 18.57 -50.82
CA ALA A 119 -10.42 18.15 -52.12
C ALA A 119 -11.79 18.67 -52.55
N SER A 120 -11.78 19.59 -53.52
CA SER A 120 -12.19 19.31 -54.91
C SER A 120 -11.51 20.29 -55.86
#